data_AF-A0A843EB49-F1
#
_entry.id   AF-A0A843EB49-F1
#
_cell.length_a   1.000
_cell.length_b   1.000
_cell.length_c   1.000
_cell.angle_alpha   90.00
_cell.angle_beta   90.00
_cell.angle_gamma   90.00
#
_symmetry.space_group_name_H-M   'P 1'
#
loop_
_entity.id
_entity.type
_entity.pdbx_description
1 polymer ?
#
loop_
_entity_poly.entity_id
_entity_poly.type
_entity_poly.pdbx_seq_one_letter_code
_entity_poly.pdbx_strand_id
1 'polypeptide(L)'
;MIEDRIQILRRAAKVSSRENNEHVWCVITGNEKLVDDIAYNAITAKDRVQILFRESIKILDKYTSKRFDCLMLKGETLKISELRNRCNEKGGASIEITNVHIKDVPNLLVIVGPEESMKSFNGETNRQNTKINILAEDHTSSFIKAELNTRFKLPSFLRNTVTPILDMSDVVLSAILVSVIDEENIEHVKEISQNNSLFGIDLKKTIQDKEKQRIFEDVKEDKPELQEENNPEETSNPDNTIEPQEENNPQE
;
A
#
# COMPACT_ATOMS: atom_id res chain seq x y z
N MET A 1 -12.55 -16.66 -25.19
CA MET A 1 -12.37 -15.65 -26.28
C MET A 1 -13.67 -15.05 -26.80
N ILE A 2 -14.69 -15.82 -27.21
CA ILE A 2 -16.00 -15.25 -27.61
C ILE A 2 -16.85 -14.94 -26.37
N GLU A 3 -16.84 -15.82 -25.36
CA GLU A 3 -17.52 -15.63 -24.07
C GLU A 3 -17.10 -14.33 -23.36
N ASP A 4 -15.79 -14.03 -23.34
CA ASP A 4 -15.24 -12.84 -22.68
C ASP A 4 -15.73 -11.55 -23.37
N ARG A 5 -15.82 -11.56 -24.70
CA ARG A 5 -16.32 -10.41 -25.48
C ARG A 5 -17.83 -10.20 -25.28
N ILE A 6 -18.59 -11.28 -25.16
CA ILE A 6 -20.03 -11.23 -24.87
C ILE A 6 -20.28 -10.74 -23.43
N GLN A 7 -19.45 -11.14 -22.47
CA GLN A 7 -19.52 -10.61 -21.10
C GLN A 7 -19.15 -9.12 -21.04
N ILE A 8 -18.14 -8.69 -21.78
CA ILE A 8 -17.75 -7.27 -21.90
C ILE A 8 -18.89 -6.44 -22.51
N LEU A 9 -19.53 -6.93 -23.58
CA LEU A 9 -20.67 -6.24 -24.22
C LEU A 9 -21.90 -6.20 -23.31
N ARG A 10 -22.20 -7.28 -22.57
CA ARG A 10 -23.29 -7.28 -21.57
C ARG A 10 -23.00 -6.37 -20.39
N ARG A 11 -21.74 -6.24 -19.96
CA ARG A 11 -21.32 -5.27 -18.94
C ARG A 11 -21.44 -3.84 -19.45
N ALA A 12 -20.99 -3.55 -20.67
CA ALA A 12 -21.11 -2.23 -21.28
C ALA A 12 -22.58 -1.77 -21.42
N ALA A 13 -23.50 -2.69 -21.75
CA ALA A 13 -24.93 -2.41 -21.77
C ALA A 13 -25.55 -2.18 -20.37
N LYS A 14 -24.90 -2.66 -19.30
CA LYS A 14 -25.28 -2.40 -17.90
C LYS A 14 -24.75 -1.06 -17.38
N VAL A 15 -23.71 -0.51 -18.01
CA VAL A 15 -23.04 0.75 -17.63
C VAL A 15 -23.78 2.00 -18.14
N SER A 16 -24.76 1.85 -19.03
CA SER A 16 -25.62 2.96 -19.47
C SER A 16 -26.63 3.40 -18.41
N SER A 17 -26.88 2.61 -17.37
CA SER A 17 -27.58 3.06 -16.16
C SER A 17 -26.56 3.61 -15.16
N ARG A 18 -26.49 4.93 -15.09
CA ARG A 18 -25.62 5.77 -14.23
C ARG A 18 -25.86 5.61 -12.71
N GLU A 19 -26.43 4.50 -12.25
CA GLU A 19 -27.00 4.36 -10.89
C GLU A 19 -26.61 3.07 -10.16
N ASN A 20 -25.39 2.55 -10.37
CA ASN A 20 -24.86 1.53 -9.46
C ASN A 20 -23.35 1.69 -9.27
N ASN A 21 -22.94 2.79 -8.63
CA ASN A 21 -21.55 3.03 -8.22
C ASN A 21 -21.21 2.19 -6.98
N GLU A 22 -21.23 0.87 -7.15
CA GLU A 22 -20.70 -0.04 -6.15
C GLU A 22 -19.18 0.16 -6.08
N HIS A 23 -18.71 0.61 -4.92
CA HIS A 23 -17.30 0.75 -4.62
C HIS A 23 -16.80 -0.50 -3.93
N VAL A 24 -15.59 -0.92 -4.28
CA VAL A 24 -14.89 -2.03 -3.65
C VAL A 24 -13.50 -1.57 -3.24
N TRP A 25 -12.90 -2.34 -2.33
CA TRP A 25 -11.49 -2.20 -1.98
C TRP A 25 -10.69 -3.27 -2.68
N CYS A 26 -9.40 -3.01 -2.90
CA CYS A 26 -8.50 -4.02 -3.41
C CYS A 26 -7.12 -3.84 -2.79
N VAL A 27 -6.53 -4.95 -2.34
CA VAL A 27 -5.12 -5.01 -1.96
C VAL A 27 -4.36 -5.63 -3.12
N ILE A 28 -3.30 -4.96 -3.57
CA ILE A 28 -2.43 -5.37 -4.65
C ILE A 28 -1.02 -5.51 -4.09
N THR A 29 -0.35 -6.61 -4.40
CA THR A 29 1.02 -6.87 -3.97
C THR A 29 1.87 -7.43 -5.10
N GLY A 30 3.16 -7.11 -5.09
CA GLY A 30 4.12 -7.61 -6.07
C GLY A 30 5.44 -6.87 -6.00
N ASN A 31 6.24 -7.00 -7.06
CA ASN A 31 7.47 -6.22 -7.17
C ASN A 31 7.18 -4.71 -7.31
N GLU A 32 8.15 -3.89 -6.91
CA GLU A 32 8.07 -2.43 -6.91
C GLU A 32 7.58 -1.87 -8.25
N LYS A 33 8.18 -2.31 -9.37
CA LYS A 33 7.84 -1.84 -10.72
C LYS A 33 6.38 -2.13 -11.10
N LEU A 34 5.87 -3.31 -10.75
CA LEU A 34 4.47 -3.67 -11.00
C LEU A 34 3.54 -2.78 -10.19
N VAL A 35 3.85 -2.59 -8.90
CA VAL A 35 3.01 -1.77 -8.02
C VAL A 35 3.06 -0.29 -8.43
N ASP A 36 4.21 0.22 -8.88
CA ASP A 36 4.35 1.56 -9.49
C ASP A 36 3.43 1.73 -10.70
N ASP A 37 3.46 0.77 -11.62
CA ASP A 37 2.62 0.80 -12.82
C ASP A 37 1.14 0.85 -12.42
N ILE A 38 0.71 0.03 -11.45
CA ILE A 38 -0.68 0.02 -10.99
C ILE A 38 -1.05 1.33 -10.28
N ALA A 39 -0.18 1.84 -9.40
CA ALA A 39 -0.40 3.11 -8.70
C ALA A 39 -0.55 4.28 -9.67
N TYR A 40 0.31 4.35 -10.71
CA TYR A 40 0.19 5.34 -11.77
C TYR A 40 -1.16 5.26 -12.49
N ASN A 41 -1.62 4.04 -12.80
CA ASN A 41 -2.92 3.83 -13.44
C ASN A 41 -4.10 4.17 -12.52
N ALA A 42 -3.97 3.96 -11.21
CA ALA A 42 -4.94 4.40 -10.22
C ALA A 42 -5.02 5.93 -10.16
N ILE A 43 -3.87 6.63 -10.08
CA ILE A 43 -3.81 8.11 -10.09
C ILE A 43 -4.43 8.68 -11.37
N THR A 44 -4.12 8.07 -12.52
CA THR A 44 -4.65 8.50 -13.82
C THR A 44 -6.18 8.30 -13.93
N ALA A 45 -6.75 7.40 -13.12
CA ALA A 45 -8.19 7.19 -13.05
C ALA A 45 -8.95 8.28 -12.27
N LYS A 46 -8.25 9.30 -11.74
CA LYS A 46 -8.81 10.48 -11.05
C LYS A 46 -9.74 10.09 -9.89
N ASP A 47 -10.99 10.53 -9.95
CA ASP A 47 -12.04 10.35 -8.95
C ASP A 47 -12.59 8.93 -8.86
N ARG A 48 -12.27 8.06 -9.84
CA ARG A 48 -12.82 6.70 -9.93
C ARG A 48 -12.10 5.68 -9.05
N VAL A 49 -10.83 5.96 -8.70
CA VAL A 49 -10.01 5.11 -7.85
C VAL A 49 -9.15 5.96 -6.95
N GLN A 50 -9.06 5.55 -5.71
CA GLN A 50 -8.23 6.18 -4.72
C GLN A 50 -7.27 5.20 -4.09
N ILE A 51 -6.04 5.66 -3.90
CA ILE A 51 -5.03 4.97 -3.13
C ILE A 51 -5.26 5.29 -1.65
N LEU A 52 -5.51 4.25 -0.83
CA LEU A 52 -5.63 4.39 0.62
C LEU A 52 -4.27 4.39 1.30
N PHE A 53 -3.39 3.47 0.89
CA PHE A 53 -2.00 3.47 1.31
C PHE A 53 -1.14 2.73 0.29
N ARG A 54 0.17 2.98 0.38
CA ARG A 54 1.21 2.21 -0.25
C ARG A 54 2.32 1.97 0.77
N GLU A 55 2.75 0.73 0.91
CA GLU A 55 3.83 0.33 1.80
C GLU A 55 4.88 -0.46 1.02
N SER A 56 6.16 -0.23 1.34
CA SER A 56 7.26 -1.07 0.85
C SER A 56 7.72 -1.98 1.98
N ILE A 57 7.56 -3.29 1.78
CA ILE A 57 7.80 -4.31 2.79
C ILE A 57 9.15 -4.96 2.54
N LYS A 58 9.93 -5.08 3.61
CA LYS A 58 11.16 -5.86 3.64
C LYS A 58 11.06 -6.93 4.71
N ILE A 59 10.97 -8.19 4.29
CA ILE A 59 11.02 -9.35 5.17
C ILE A 59 12.48 -9.78 5.29
N LEU A 60 12.97 -9.90 6.51
CA LEU A 60 14.31 -10.41 6.81
C LEU A 60 14.22 -11.88 7.20
N ASP A 61 14.91 -12.72 6.44
CA ASP A 61 15.19 -14.11 6.79
C ASP A 61 16.64 -14.21 7.31
N LYS A 62 17.03 -15.41 7.77
CA LYS A 62 18.34 -15.69 8.35
C LYS A 62 19.50 -15.29 7.43
N TYR A 63 19.33 -15.45 6.12
CA TYR A 63 20.36 -15.15 5.13
C TYR A 63 19.90 -14.25 3.98
N THR A 64 18.59 -14.07 3.81
CA THR A 64 18.03 -13.30 2.69
C THR A 64 17.14 -12.17 3.19
N SER A 65 16.92 -11.18 2.35
CA SER A 65 15.86 -10.20 2.50
C SER A 65 14.98 -10.20 1.27
N LYS A 66 13.68 -10.34 1.49
CA LYS A 66 12.66 -10.37 0.44
C LYS A 66 11.97 -9.01 0.45
N ARG A 67 11.85 -8.38 -0.72
CA ARG A 67 11.25 -7.04 -0.86
C ARG A 67 10.06 -7.08 -1.81
N PHE A 68 8.98 -6.44 -1.41
CA PHE A 68 7.78 -6.28 -2.21
C PHE A 68 7.02 -5.04 -1.76
N ASP A 69 6.15 -4.54 -2.63
CA ASP A 69 5.29 -3.42 -2.33
C ASP A 69 3.84 -3.89 -2.20
N CYS A 70 3.09 -3.22 -1.34
CA CYS A 70 1.67 -3.45 -1.13
C CYS A 70 0.92 -2.13 -1.32
N LEU A 71 -0.18 -2.18 -2.05
CA LEU A 71 -1.00 -1.03 -2.42
C LEU A 71 -2.46 -1.36 -2.10
N MET A 72 -3.12 -0.50 -1.31
CA MET A 72 -4.56 -0.63 -1.07
C MET A 72 -5.31 0.47 -1.83
N LEU A 73 -6.33 0.04 -2.57
CA LEU A 73 -7.18 0.88 -3.40
C LEU A 73 -8.63 0.84 -2.90
N LYS A 74 -9.38 1.93 -3.11
CA LYS A 74 -10.85 2.02 -3.01
C LYS A 74 -11.35 2.67 -4.29
N GLY A 75 -12.33 2.10 -4.97
CA GLY A 75 -12.82 2.69 -6.22
C GLY A 75 -14.01 1.98 -6.82
N GLU A 76 -14.44 2.46 -7.97
CA GLU A 76 -15.50 1.83 -8.76
C GLU A 76 -15.14 0.38 -9.10
N THR A 77 -16.09 -0.53 -8.90
CA THR A 77 -15.90 -1.98 -9.12
C THR A 77 -15.26 -2.31 -10.48
N LEU A 78 -15.74 -1.68 -11.57
CA LEU A 78 -15.19 -1.94 -12.90
C LEU A 78 -13.74 -1.48 -13.05
N LYS A 79 -13.39 -0.34 -12.46
CA LYS A 79 -12.02 0.19 -12.57
C LYS A 79 -11.06 -0.58 -11.67
N ILE A 80 -11.49 -0.97 -10.48
CA ILE A 80 -10.72 -1.89 -9.61
C ILE A 80 -10.50 -3.22 -10.32
N SER A 81 -11.53 -3.82 -10.93
CA SER A 81 -11.40 -5.06 -11.68
C SER A 81 -10.41 -4.94 -12.86
N GLU A 82 -10.38 -3.81 -13.56
CA GLU A 82 -9.39 -3.55 -14.63
C GLU A 82 -7.95 -3.52 -14.07
N LEU A 83 -7.72 -2.80 -12.96
CA LEU A 83 -6.40 -2.72 -12.32
C LEU A 83 -5.97 -4.09 -11.76
N ARG A 84 -6.92 -4.84 -11.19
CA ARG A 84 -6.73 -6.20 -10.69
C ARG A 84 -6.28 -7.14 -11.80
N ASN A 85 -6.97 -7.16 -12.93
CA ASN A 85 -6.61 -8.00 -14.07
C ASN A 85 -5.21 -7.64 -14.59
N ARG A 86 -4.90 -6.34 -14.68
CA ARG A 86 -3.56 -5.89 -15.08
C ARG A 86 -2.46 -6.30 -14.11
N CYS A 87 -2.76 -6.27 -12.80
CA CYS A 87 -1.85 -6.76 -11.76
C CYS A 87 -1.55 -8.24 -11.99
N ASN A 88 -2.57 -9.07 -12.16
CA ASN A 88 -2.42 -10.52 -12.31
C ASN A 88 -1.74 -10.87 -13.65
N GLU A 89 -2.05 -10.16 -14.74
CA GLU A 89 -1.39 -10.32 -16.05
C GLU A 89 0.11 -10.00 -16.00
N LYS A 90 0.51 -9.04 -15.16
CA LYS A 90 1.92 -8.68 -14.94
C LYS A 90 2.60 -9.50 -13.84
N GLY A 91 1.86 -10.44 -13.24
CA GLY A 91 2.35 -11.40 -12.25
C GLY A 91 2.37 -10.94 -10.81
N GLY A 92 1.57 -9.93 -10.48
CA GLY A 92 1.23 -9.56 -9.10
C GLY A 92 0.10 -10.43 -8.55
N ALA A 93 -0.21 -10.25 -7.26
CA ALA A 93 -1.36 -10.85 -6.61
C ALA A 93 -2.33 -9.76 -6.16
N SER A 94 -3.62 -10.09 -6.15
CA SER A 94 -4.65 -9.11 -5.82
C SER A 94 -5.86 -9.71 -5.10
N ILE A 95 -6.26 -9.04 -4.02
CA ILE A 95 -7.41 -9.41 -3.20
C ILE A 95 -8.47 -8.33 -3.32
N GLU A 96 -9.61 -8.66 -3.92
CA GLU A 96 -10.78 -7.79 -3.96
C GLU A 96 -11.61 -7.96 -2.68
N ILE A 97 -12.02 -6.85 -2.10
CA ILE A 97 -12.78 -6.79 -0.86
C ILE A 97 -14.06 -6.01 -1.15
N THR A 98 -15.19 -6.72 -1.16
CA THR A 98 -16.50 -6.16 -1.45
C THR A 98 -17.09 -5.46 -0.23
N ASN A 99 -18.17 -4.69 -0.43
CA ASN A 99 -18.94 -4.13 0.68
C ASN A 99 -19.52 -5.19 1.61
N VAL A 100 -19.89 -6.37 1.08
CA VAL A 100 -20.40 -7.49 1.87
C VAL A 100 -19.34 -7.96 2.85
N HIS A 101 -18.09 -8.08 2.42
CA HIS A 101 -16.99 -8.42 3.34
C HIS A 101 -16.90 -7.39 4.48
N ILE A 102 -16.80 -6.09 4.16
CA ILE A 102 -16.60 -5.05 5.18
C ILE A 102 -17.77 -4.93 6.17
N LYS A 103 -19.01 -5.13 5.72
CA LYS A 103 -20.22 -4.95 6.54
C LYS A 103 -20.57 -6.19 7.35
N ASP A 104 -20.49 -7.36 6.73
CA ASP A 104 -21.12 -8.58 7.25
C ASP A 104 -20.09 -9.54 7.86
N VAL A 105 -18.81 -9.40 7.50
CA VAL A 105 -17.76 -10.29 7.99
C VAL A 105 -16.94 -9.59 9.10
N PRO A 106 -16.96 -10.11 10.33
CA PRO A 106 -16.17 -9.53 11.41
C PRO A 106 -14.68 -9.87 11.25
N ASN A 107 -13.84 -9.07 11.92
CA ASN A 107 -12.43 -9.40 12.19
C ASN A 107 -11.61 -9.72 10.93
N LEU A 108 -11.81 -8.90 9.89
CA LEU A 108 -11.17 -9.08 8.60
C LEU A 108 -9.72 -8.60 8.59
N LEU A 109 -8.82 -9.49 8.20
CA LEU A 109 -7.41 -9.21 7.99
C LEU A 109 -7.01 -9.61 6.56
N VAL A 110 -6.13 -8.82 5.95
CA VAL A 110 -5.38 -9.26 4.77
C VAL A 110 -3.96 -9.57 5.20
N ILE A 111 -3.47 -10.77 4.88
CA ILE A 111 -2.12 -11.20 5.23
C ILE A 111 -1.36 -11.43 3.94
N VAL A 112 -0.17 -10.84 3.84
CA VAL A 112 0.66 -10.88 2.63
C VAL A 112 2.08 -11.31 2.99
N GLY A 113 2.64 -12.24 2.24
CA GLY A 113 4.04 -12.61 2.37
C GLY A 113 4.43 -13.84 1.55
N PRO A 114 5.65 -14.37 1.74
CA PRO A 114 6.13 -15.54 1.01
C PRO A 114 5.25 -16.76 1.24
N GLU A 115 5.07 -17.58 0.21
CA GLU A 115 4.20 -18.77 0.28
C GLU A 115 4.64 -19.74 1.39
N GLU A 116 5.94 -19.94 1.59
CA GLU A 116 6.46 -20.80 2.68
C GLU A 116 6.11 -20.24 4.06
N SER A 117 6.21 -18.93 4.25
CA SER A 117 5.80 -18.27 5.49
C SER A 117 4.29 -18.40 5.72
N MET A 118 3.49 -18.34 4.66
CA MET A 118 2.03 -18.53 4.74
C MET A 118 1.67 -19.96 5.16
N LYS A 119 2.39 -20.97 4.67
CA LYS A 119 2.22 -22.37 5.09
C LYS A 119 2.53 -22.56 6.57
N SER A 120 3.61 -21.94 7.06
CA SER A 120 3.97 -21.96 8.49
C SER A 120 2.91 -21.28 9.35
N PHE A 121 2.43 -20.10 8.93
CA PHE A 121 1.33 -19.39 9.58
C PHE A 121 0.05 -20.23 9.70
N ASN A 122 -0.37 -20.90 8.61
CA ASN A 122 -1.52 -21.79 8.63
C ASN A 122 -1.28 -23.01 9.55
N GLY A 123 -0.06 -23.54 9.58
CA GLY A 123 0.31 -24.62 10.50
C GLY A 123 0.25 -24.21 11.97
N GLU A 124 0.72 -23.01 12.30
CA GLU A 124 0.77 -22.49 13.67
C GLU A 124 -0.61 -22.08 14.19
N THR A 125 -1.42 -21.38 13.38
CA THR A 125 -2.80 -21.03 13.74
C THR A 125 -3.62 -22.28 14.08
N ASN A 126 -3.50 -23.35 13.29
CA ASN A 126 -4.15 -24.63 13.56
C ASN A 126 -3.63 -25.31 14.84
N ARG A 127 -2.30 -25.33 15.06
CA ARG A 127 -1.69 -25.92 16.27
C ARG A 127 -2.09 -25.20 17.55
N GLN A 128 -2.26 -23.89 17.48
CA GLN A 128 -2.64 -23.05 18.61
C GLN A 128 -4.17 -22.94 18.77
N ASN A 129 -4.93 -23.69 17.95
CA ASN A 129 -6.39 -23.72 17.96
C ASN A 129 -7.04 -22.34 17.72
N THR A 130 -6.33 -21.47 17.01
CA THR A 130 -6.79 -20.14 16.60
C THR A 130 -7.56 -20.27 15.29
N LYS A 131 -8.89 -20.20 15.35
CA LYS A 131 -9.73 -20.46 14.18
C LYS A 131 -9.79 -19.25 13.26
N ILE A 132 -9.37 -19.45 12.02
CA ILE A 132 -9.47 -18.49 10.93
C ILE A 132 -10.24 -19.10 9.76
N ASN A 133 -11.02 -18.28 9.06
CA ASN A 133 -11.65 -18.62 7.79
C ASN A 133 -10.94 -17.86 6.67
N ILE A 134 -10.35 -18.58 5.73
CA ILE A 134 -9.79 -17.99 4.50
C ILE A 134 -10.95 -17.76 3.52
N LEU A 135 -11.17 -16.49 3.15
CA LEU A 135 -12.27 -16.06 2.30
C LEU A 135 -11.86 -15.89 0.84
N ALA A 136 -10.61 -15.47 0.62
CA ALA A 136 -10.00 -15.31 -0.69
C ALA A 136 -8.49 -15.48 -0.59
N GLU A 137 -7.88 -15.95 -1.67
CA GLU A 137 -6.44 -16.13 -1.80
C GLU A 137 -6.03 -15.83 -3.23
N ASP A 138 -4.88 -15.19 -3.40
CA ASP A 138 -4.22 -14.99 -4.69
C ASP A 138 -2.70 -15.06 -4.52
N HIS A 139 -2.00 -15.42 -5.60
CA HIS A 139 -0.56 -15.61 -5.60
C HIS A 139 0.09 -14.89 -6.76
N THR A 140 1.31 -14.41 -6.57
CA THR A 140 2.09 -13.82 -7.65
C THR A 140 2.50 -14.91 -8.63
N SER A 141 2.26 -14.71 -9.92
CA SER A 141 2.80 -15.60 -10.96
C SER A 141 4.21 -15.19 -11.41
N SER A 142 4.66 -14.00 -11.02
CA SER A 142 6.04 -13.55 -11.19
C SER A 142 6.75 -13.54 -9.84
N PHE A 143 8.02 -13.92 -9.84
CA PHE A 143 8.81 -13.99 -8.62
C PHE A 143 9.25 -12.60 -8.14
N ILE A 144 9.34 -12.44 -6.82
CA ILE A 144 9.97 -11.27 -6.22
C ILE A 144 11.45 -11.53 -5.95
N LYS A 145 12.24 -10.46 -5.96
CA LYS A 145 13.68 -10.54 -5.69
C LYS A 145 13.94 -10.85 -4.22
N ALA A 146 14.74 -11.89 -4.00
CA ALA A 146 15.42 -12.13 -2.74
C ALA A 146 16.87 -11.65 -2.86
N GLU A 147 17.34 -10.88 -1.87
CA GLU A 147 18.71 -10.37 -1.81
C GLU A 147 19.41 -10.95 -0.58
N LEU A 148 20.75 -10.97 -0.57
CA LEU A 148 21.51 -11.29 0.64
C LEU A 148 21.23 -10.30 1.76
N ASN A 149 20.97 -10.81 2.96
CA ASN A 149 20.85 -9.98 4.15
C ASN A 149 22.21 -9.33 4.46
N THR A 150 22.28 -8.00 4.36
CA THR A 150 23.52 -7.22 4.55
C THR A 150 24.11 -7.33 5.96
N ARG A 151 23.33 -7.81 6.93
CA ARG A 151 23.83 -8.10 8.29
C ARG A 151 24.73 -9.35 8.35
N PHE A 152 24.65 -10.24 7.36
CA PHE A 152 25.47 -11.45 7.31
C PHE A 152 26.80 -11.16 6.59
N LYS A 153 27.89 -11.07 7.36
CA LYS A 153 29.24 -10.86 6.81
C LYS A 153 29.78 -12.15 6.21
N LEU A 154 29.46 -12.42 4.95
CA LEU A 154 30.15 -13.43 4.16
C LEU A 154 31.57 -12.98 3.83
N PRO A 155 32.58 -13.87 3.95
CA PRO A 155 33.90 -13.62 3.38
C PRO A 155 33.78 -13.28 1.88
N SER A 156 34.61 -12.33 1.41
CA SER A 156 34.54 -11.81 0.04
C SER A 156 34.61 -12.88 -1.04
N PHE A 157 35.33 -13.98 -0.79
CA PHE A 157 35.45 -15.10 -1.72
C PHE A 157 34.17 -15.94 -1.87
N LEU A 158 33.31 -16.01 -0.85
CA LEU A 158 32.01 -16.71 -0.93
C LEU A 158 30.91 -15.79 -1.47
N ARG A 159 31.02 -14.48 -1.23
CA ARG A 159 30.00 -13.52 -1.66
C ARG A 159 29.80 -13.56 -3.17
N ASN A 160 30.88 -13.61 -3.95
CA ASN A 160 30.81 -13.62 -5.42
C ASN A 160 30.20 -14.92 -5.99
N THR A 161 30.26 -16.02 -5.24
CA THR A 161 29.70 -17.32 -5.64
C THR A 161 28.24 -17.48 -5.23
N VAL A 162 27.87 -16.95 -4.06
CA VAL A 162 26.54 -17.16 -3.45
C VAL A 162 25.53 -16.09 -3.88
N THR A 163 25.97 -14.86 -4.16
CA THR A 163 25.08 -13.76 -4.58
C THR A 163 24.26 -14.11 -5.82
N PRO A 164 24.84 -14.64 -6.93
CA PRO A 164 24.06 -15.01 -8.12
C PRO A 164 23.02 -16.10 -7.84
N ILE A 165 23.29 -17.01 -6.91
CA ILE A 165 22.38 -18.12 -6.56
C ILE A 165 21.18 -17.59 -5.76
N LEU A 166 21.41 -16.63 -4.87
CA LEU A 166 20.35 -16.02 -4.05
C LEU A 166 19.53 -14.99 -4.83
N ASP A 167 20.17 -14.23 -5.71
CA ASP A 167 19.50 -13.32 -6.64
C ASP A 167 18.61 -14.08 -7.66
N MET A 168 18.89 -15.37 -7.88
CA MET A 168 18.07 -16.30 -8.66
C MET A 168 17.04 -17.07 -7.82
N SER A 169 17.00 -16.87 -6.49
CA SER A 169 15.97 -17.51 -5.66
C SER A 169 14.65 -16.76 -5.81
N ASP A 170 13.90 -17.27 -6.76
CA ASP A 170 12.56 -16.86 -7.15
C ASP A 170 11.56 -17.15 -6.02
N VAL A 171 11.00 -16.10 -5.39
CA VAL A 171 10.03 -16.23 -4.28
C VAL A 171 8.62 -15.86 -4.75
N VAL A 172 7.65 -16.74 -4.47
CA VAL A 172 6.22 -16.50 -4.69
C VAL A 172 5.63 -15.81 -3.45
N LEU A 173 4.87 -14.74 -3.66
CA LEU A 173 4.04 -14.14 -2.63
C LEU A 173 2.62 -14.70 -2.68
N SER A 174 2.07 -14.95 -1.49
CA SER A 174 0.64 -15.18 -1.28
C SER A 174 0.03 -13.96 -0.58
N ALA A 175 -1.18 -13.62 -0.99
CA ALA A 175 -2.07 -12.71 -0.28
C ALA A 175 -3.34 -13.48 0.07
N ILE A 176 -3.74 -13.45 1.34
CA ILE A 176 -4.98 -14.07 1.81
C ILE A 176 -5.87 -13.05 2.51
N LEU A 177 -7.17 -13.13 2.26
CA LEU A 177 -8.20 -12.46 3.04
C LEU A 177 -8.73 -13.46 4.06
N VAL A 178 -8.64 -13.12 5.34
CA VAL A 178 -9.10 -13.98 6.43
C VAL A 178 -10.09 -13.27 7.34
N SER A 179 -11.02 -14.03 7.90
CA SER A 179 -11.83 -13.62 9.05
C SER A 179 -11.39 -14.44 10.26
N VAL A 180 -11.09 -13.76 11.37
CA VAL A 180 -10.82 -14.41 12.64
C VAL A 180 -12.16 -14.66 13.35
N ILE A 181 -12.45 -15.93 13.67
CA ILE A 181 -13.77 -16.31 14.19
C ILE A 181 -14.05 -15.62 15.53
N ASP A 182 -13.06 -15.64 16.43
CA ASP A 182 -13.17 -15.05 17.76
C ASP A 182 -12.39 -13.72 17.82
N GLU A 183 -13.05 -12.62 18.16
CA GLU A 183 -12.44 -11.27 18.19
C GLU A 183 -11.25 -11.17 19.15
N GLU A 184 -11.30 -11.89 20.26
CA GLU A 184 -10.20 -11.99 21.24
C GLU A 184 -8.91 -12.53 20.64
N ASN A 185 -9.00 -13.31 19.55
CA ASN A 185 -7.86 -13.93 18.90
C ASN A 185 -7.23 -13.07 17.81
N ILE A 186 -7.76 -11.87 17.51
CA ILE A 186 -7.22 -11.01 16.45
C ILE A 186 -5.76 -10.64 16.72
N GLU A 187 -5.45 -10.19 17.93
CA GLU A 187 -4.09 -9.79 18.29
C GLU A 187 -3.15 -10.99 18.27
N HIS A 188 -3.65 -12.17 18.64
CA HIS A 188 -2.89 -13.41 18.53
C HIS A 188 -2.62 -13.80 17.07
N VAL A 189 -3.61 -13.68 16.17
CA VAL A 189 -3.39 -13.91 14.72
C VAL A 189 -2.38 -12.92 14.15
N LYS A 190 -2.43 -11.65 14.57
CA LYS A 190 -1.44 -10.64 14.20
C LYS A 190 -0.04 -11.00 14.71
N GLU A 191 0.07 -11.50 15.94
CA GLU A 191 1.33 -11.98 16.51
C GLU A 191 1.90 -13.17 15.73
N ILE A 192 1.08 -14.19 15.43
CA ILE A 192 1.50 -15.34 14.61
C ILE A 192 1.95 -14.87 13.23
N SER A 193 1.21 -13.93 12.60
CA SER A 193 1.60 -13.31 11.33
C SER A 193 2.97 -12.64 11.44
N GLN A 194 3.21 -11.82 12.46
CA GLN A 194 4.50 -11.15 12.67
C GLN A 194 5.64 -12.14 12.92
N ASN A 195 5.42 -13.17 13.72
CA ASN A 195 6.40 -14.23 13.99
C ASN A 195 6.79 -15.01 12.73
N ASN A 196 5.84 -15.19 11.80
CA ASN A 196 6.07 -15.80 10.50
C ASN A 196 6.60 -14.81 9.44
N SER A 197 6.93 -13.57 9.86
CA SER A 197 7.37 -12.47 8.99
C SER A 197 6.38 -12.15 7.87
N LEU A 198 5.08 -12.17 8.17
CA LEU A 198 4.02 -11.80 7.25
C LEU A 198 3.53 -10.38 7.55
N PHE A 199 3.13 -9.67 6.49
CA PHE A 199 2.56 -8.34 6.58
C PHE A 199 1.04 -8.43 6.73
N GLY A 200 0.51 -8.01 7.89
CA GLY A 200 -0.92 -8.01 8.19
C GLY A 200 -1.55 -6.63 8.07
N ILE A 201 -2.71 -6.55 7.41
CA ILE A 201 -3.53 -5.35 7.25
C ILE A 201 -4.86 -5.59 7.97
N ASP A 202 -5.14 -4.77 8.97
CA ASP A 202 -6.44 -4.73 9.65
C ASP A 202 -7.40 -3.85 8.84
N LEU A 203 -8.30 -4.48 8.07
CA LEU A 203 -9.08 -3.76 7.07
C LEU A 203 -9.99 -2.70 7.68
N LYS A 204 -10.68 -3.04 8.77
CA LYS A 204 -11.63 -2.11 9.39
C LYS A 204 -10.90 -0.92 9.99
N LYS A 205 -9.79 -1.16 10.69
CA LYS A 205 -8.94 -0.10 11.24
C LYS A 205 -8.37 0.79 10.13
N THR A 206 -7.79 0.21 9.10
CA THR A 206 -7.18 0.96 7.98
C THR A 206 -8.21 1.81 7.25
N ILE A 207 -9.40 1.27 6.96
CA ILE A 207 -10.46 2.03 6.28
C ILE A 207 -10.93 3.20 7.17
N GLN A 208 -11.18 2.96 8.45
CA GLN A 208 -11.62 3.99 9.39
C GLN A 208 -10.59 5.12 9.56
N ASP A 209 -9.31 4.77 9.70
CA ASP A 209 -8.24 5.75 9.87
C ASP A 209 -8.11 6.64 8.63
N LYS A 210 -8.27 6.07 7.43
CA LYS A 210 -8.20 6.81 6.17
C LYS A 210 -9.45 7.64 5.89
N GLU A 211 -10.62 7.21 6.34
CA GLU A 211 -11.84 8.02 6.25
C GLU A 211 -11.79 9.21 7.22
N LYS A 212 -11.27 9.03 8.44
CA LYS A 212 -11.04 10.13 9.38
C LYS A 212 -10.05 11.16 8.84
N GLN A 213 -8.91 10.73 8.29
CA GLN A 213 -7.90 11.63 7.72
C GLN A 213 -8.48 12.59 6.68
N ARG A 214 -9.39 12.12 5.83
CA ARG A 214 -10.04 12.96 4.82
C ARG A 214 -10.96 14.02 5.38
N ILE A 215 -11.79 13.64 6.37
CA ILE A 215 -12.69 14.62 7.01
C ILE A 215 -11.86 15.78 7.59
N PHE A 216 -10.65 15.51 8.09
CA PHE A 216 -9.74 16.55 8.55
C PHE A 216 -9.09 17.37 7.42
N GLU A 217 -8.81 16.77 6.27
CA GLU A 217 -8.25 17.46 5.09
C GLU A 217 -9.31 18.37 4.42
N ASP A 218 -10.53 17.87 4.22
CA ASP A 218 -11.65 18.62 3.63
C ASP A 218 -12.04 19.83 4.51
N VAL A 219 -12.07 19.65 5.84
CA VAL A 219 -12.35 20.76 6.79
C VAL A 219 -11.23 21.80 6.84
N LYS A 220 -10.00 21.46 6.43
CA LYS A 220 -8.90 22.42 6.31
C LYS A 220 -8.98 23.23 5.02
N GLU A 221 -9.40 22.62 3.92
CA GLU A 221 -9.57 23.31 2.63
C GLU A 221 -10.75 24.30 2.63
N ASP A 222 -11.77 24.07 3.46
CA ASP A 222 -12.94 24.96 3.58
C ASP A 222 -12.75 26.17 4.53
N LYS A 223 -11.56 26.39 5.10
CA LYS A 223 -11.24 27.65 5.79
C LYS A 223 -10.60 28.64 4.80
N PRO A 224 -11.27 29.73 4.41
CA PRO A 224 -10.62 30.76 3.61
C PRO A 224 -9.48 31.37 4.43
N GLU A 225 -8.26 31.32 3.89
CA GLU A 225 -7.16 32.14 4.35
C GLU A 225 -7.62 33.60 4.26
N LEU A 226 -7.92 34.22 5.42
CA LEU A 226 -8.09 35.66 5.52
C LEU A 226 -6.75 36.28 5.16
N GLN A 227 -6.65 36.77 3.92
CA GLN A 227 -5.60 37.68 3.50
C GLN A 227 -5.75 38.95 4.36
N GLU A 228 -4.80 39.18 5.27
CA GLU A 228 -4.61 40.50 5.87
C GLU A 228 -4.08 41.44 4.77
N GLU A 229 -5.00 42.05 4.03
CA GLU A 229 -4.75 43.34 3.40
C GLU A 229 -4.56 44.38 4.52
N ASN A 230 -3.33 44.83 4.72
CA ASN A 230 -3.05 46.07 5.42
C ASN A 230 -2.06 46.91 4.62
N ASN A 231 -2.62 47.83 3.83
CA ASN A 231 -2.12 49.18 3.64
C ASN A 231 -3.32 50.04 3.25
N PRO A 232 -3.45 51.26 3.79
CA PRO A 232 -2.78 52.39 3.13
C PRO A 232 -2.31 53.55 4.04
N GLU A 233 -1.30 54.28 3.53
CA GLU A 233 -1.07 55.76 3.60
C GLU A 233 -0.90 56.43 4.99
N GLU A 234 -0.10 57.48 5.25
CA GLU A 234 0.53 58.53 4.46
C GLU A 234 1.55 59.30 5.35
N THR A 235 2.66 59.78 4.74
CA THR A 235 3.46 61.00 5.02
C THR A 235 3.78 61.50 6.45
N SER A 236 5.07 61.67 6.77
CA SER A 236 5.76 62.99 6.83
C SER A 236 7.13 62.94 7.56
N ASN A 237 8.15 63.52 6.92
CA ASN A 237 9.51 63.87 7.41
C ASN A 237 9.46 65.00 8.47
N PRO A 238 10.58 65.50 9.07
CA PRO A 238 12.00 65.08 9.02
C PRO A 238 12.68 65.03 10.42
N ASP A 239 13.98 64.75 10.46
CA ASP A 239 15.04 65.57 11.07
C ASP A 239 16.10 64.79 11.88
N ASN A 240 17.34 65.26 11.69
CA ASN A 240 18.55 65.07 12.48
C ASN A 240 19.38 63.77 12.31
N THR A 241 20.72 63.77 12.24
CA THR A 241 21.76 64.80 12.16
C THR A 241 23.11 64.05 12.18
N ILE A 242 24.01 64.41 11.24
CA ILE A 242 25.49 64.47 11.35
C ILE A 242 26.32 63.17 11.56
N GLU A 243 27.16 62.91 10.55
CA GLU A 243 28.42 62.14 10.52
C GLU A 243 29.45 62.59 11.60
N PRO A 244 30.40 61.74 12.05
CA PRO A 244 31.70 61.78 11.38
C PRO A 244 32.44 60.44 11.22
N GLN A 245 33.36 60.54 10.26
CA GLN A 245 34.39 59.62 9.79
C GLN A 245 35.41 59.22 10.88
N GLU A 246 36.04 58.06 10.68
CA GLU A 246 37.49 57.83 10.59
C GLU A 246 37.82 56.41 11.06
N GLU A 247 38.52 55.61 10.25
CA GLU A 247 39.79 54.99 10.66
C GLU A 247 40.48 54.27 9.48
N ASN A 248 41.61 54.89 9.08
CA ASN A 248 42.92 54.30 8.85
C ASN A 248 43.18 53.30 7.70
N ASN A 249 43.76 53.87 6.65
CA ASN A 249 44.81 53.35 5.75
C ASN A 249 46.14 53.06 6.51
N PRO A 250 47.26 52.63 5.87
CA PRO A 250 47.47 52.03 4.55
C PRO A 250 48.38 50.77 4.55
N GLN A 251 48.48 50.11 3.39
CA GLN A 251 49.59 49.21 3.04
C GLN A 251 50.77 49.99 2.43
N GLU A 252 51.99 49.61 2.82
CA GLU A 252 53.21 49.66 1.98
C GLU A 252 53.64 48.23 1.67
#